data_AF-A0A8H5FM89-F1
#
_entry.id   AF-A0A8H5FM89-F1
#
_cell.length_a   1.000
_cell.length_b   1.000
_cell.length_c   1.000
_cell.angle_alpha   90.00
_cell.angle_beta   90.00
_cell.angle_gamma   90.00
#
_symmetry.space_group_name_H-M   'P 1'
#
loop_
_entity.id
_entity.type
_entity.pdbx_description
1 polymer ?
#
loop_
_entity_poly.entity_id
_entity_poly.type
_entity_poly.pdbx_seq_one_letter_code
_entity_poly.pdbx_strand_id
1 'polypeptide(L)'
;MIVALHDLLDRASQVGDHAVPRCMGSHFNRSIIRISRWIQMGSQSRPSRSLKVPRLPFPISVGKYSAASPEGLRLPPHSLLTQHSHFLIIMPSIFATLSSVVLLSVLVNAQGTPEFLGELLLRPSVNDAKCLTVQSNSDGAIVVLQTCTGSANQKWTFTGGNVRAFGNKCLDVKDGVNQDGSRLQVWTCASENTNQKWNYNKWDNTLEWQGKGKCVDLVDGKQDDGTPTQIWSCWNQNSNQIWTTGYMYNALPDKSQNEQYGTNNCGTGSDSSSNCQTGWLNSASDFCLWAPPTPGTVGDMERVSVAWCTKSGRGARTIPNQTLKGVHFVQTPDYVQITGQGDFTKMNIPKGDYGGELDNRGADGKGNPIGGLLFGDTFTKGQQYNEWTEFISDSEFCIRACRGPKAKSLCNHIYDVMGCYWNMPANYNSGVFEECVGDDAQPMGVYGTSTWYQGVNPTPSAHPAPASSNCKALPTVSVSPVLARRGKNGNRTFDRDFHVAAGPQITPPPAMY
;
A
#
# COMPACT_ATOMS: atom_id res chain seq x y z
N MET A 1 -9.84 -23.58 -3.70
CA MET A 1 -11.11 -23.85 -4.41
C MET A 1 -12.35 -23.65 -3.53
N ILE A 2 -12.27 -22.79 -2.51
CA ILE A 2 -13.40 -22.20 -1.74
C ILE A 2 -12.98 -20.74 -1.53
N VAL A 3 -12.93 -19.97 -2.62
CA VAL A 3 -12.75 -18.50 -2.64
C VAL A 3 -13.48 -17.92 -3.86
N ALA A 4 -13.62 -18.71 -4.94
CA ALA A 4 -14.33 -18.32 -6.15
C ALA A 4 -15.88 -18.43 -6.10
N LEU A 5 -16.51 -18.61 -4.93
CA LEU A 5 -17.97 -18.80 -4.83
C LEU A 5 -18.73 -17.63 -4.19
N HIS A 6 -18.04 -16.61 -3.64
CA HIS A 6 -18.71 -15.44 -3.07
C HIS A 6 -18.97 -14.31 -4.09
N ASP A 7 -18.27 -14.30 -5.24
CA ASP A 7 -18.35 -13.20 -6.22
C ASP A 7 -19.43 -13.37 -7.31
N LEU A 8 -20.17 -14.49 -7.30
CA LEU A 8 -21.17 -14.81 -8.33
C LEU A 8 -22.62 -14.67 -7.87
N LEU A 9 -22.88 -14.40 -6.59
CA LEU A 9 -24.25 -14.31 -6.06
C LEU A 9 -24.81 -12.88 -5.90
N ASP A 10 -23.98 -11.84 -6.00
CA ASP A 10 -24.46 -10.44 -5.92
C ASP A 10 -24.81 -9.78 -7.27
N ARG A 11 -24.56 -10.46 -8.40
CA ARG A 11 -24.85 -9.92 -9.75
C ARG A 11 -26.17 -10.39 -10.37
N ALA A 12 -27.09 -10.97 -9.61
CA ALA A 12 -28.33 -11.52 -10.13
C ALA A 12 -29.64 -11.04 -9.47
N SER A 13 -29.70 -9.83 -8.88
CA SER A 13 -30.96 -9.31 -8.30
C SER A 13 -31.39 -7.89 -8.70
N GLN A 14 -30.90 -7.34 -9.82
CA GLN A 14 -31.40 -6.04 -10.32
C GLN A 14 -31.59 -6.00 -11.84
N VAL A 15 -32.43 -6.89 -12.38
CA VAL A 15 -33.11 -6.64 -13.65
C VAL A 15 -34.54 -7.14 -13.54
N GLY A 16 -35.48 -6.23 -13.26
CA GLY A 16 -36.90 -6.54 -13.19
C GLY A 16 -37.75 -5.28 -13.05
N ASP A 17 -38.47 -5.00 -14.13
CA ASP A 17 -39.66 -4.15 -14.26
C ASP A 17 -39.52 -2.63 -14.48
N HIS A 18 -39.70 -2.31 -15.77
CA HIS A 18 -40.09 -1.04 -16.34
C HIS A 18 -41.43 -0.52 -15.80
N ALA A 19 -41.48 0.75 -15.41
CA ALA A 19 -42.67 1.58 -15.47
C ALA A 19 -42.30 2.97 -16.01
N VAL A 20 -42.83 3.28 -17.19
CA VAL A 20 -42.68 4.54 -17.93
C VAL A 20 -43.70 5.57 -17.41
N PRO A 21 -43.34 6.86 -17.36
CA PRO A 21 -44.30 7.91 -17.69
C PRO A 21 -43.88 8.74 -18.91
N ARG A 22 -44.93 9.17 -19.62
CA ARG A 22 -44.99 9.78 -20.94
C ARG A 22 -44.23 11.10 -21.06
N CYS A 23 -43.59 11.30 -22.21
CA CYS A 23 -43.18 12.62 -22.72
C CYS A 23 -44.34 13.32 -23.47
N MET A 24 -44.35 14.66 -23.44
CA MET A 24 -45.14 15.50 -24.34
C MET A 24 -44.31 16.74 -24.74
N GLY A 25 -44.28 17.07 -26.04
CA GLY A 25 -43.80 18.33 -26.63
C GLY A 25 -42.43 18.26 -27.32
N SER A 26 -42.29 17.85 -28.59
CA SER A 26 -42.48 18.61 -29.86
C SER A 26 -41.46 19.74 -30.10
N HIS A 27 -40.51 19.57 -31.05
CA HIS A 27 -40.37 20.33 -32.31
C HIS A 27 -38.96 20.27 -32.97
N PHE A 28 -38.95 20.09 -34.32
CA PHE A 28 -37.89 20.39 -35.33
C PHE A 28 -36.56 19.60 -35.29
N ASN A 29 -35.89 19.15 -36.37
CA ASN A 29 -36.03 19.28 -37.83
C ASN A 29 -35.30 18.09 -38.55
N ARG A 30 -35.66 17.83 -39.80
CA ARG A 30 -35.28 16.68 -40.67
C ARG A 30 -33.91 16.81 -41.36
N SER A 31 -33.26 15.67 -41.66
CA SER A 31 -32.63 15.26 -42.95
C SER A 31 -31.91 13.89 -42.79
N ILE A 32 -32.45 12.75 -43.26
CA ILE A 32 -32.17 12.00 -44.53
C ILE A 32 -30.65 11.70 -44.70
N ILE A 33 -30.17 10.44 -44.70
CA ILE A 33 -30.10 9.48 -45.84
C ILE A 33 -30.07 8.01 -45.35
N ARG A 34 -30.82 7.15 -46.05
CA ARG A 34 -30.85 5.67 -45.96
C ARG A 34 -29.75 5.04 -46.80
N ILE A 35 -29.17 3.91 -46.36
CA ILE A 35 -29.02 2.68 -47.19
C ILE A 35 -29.22 1.45 -46.30
N SER A 36 -30.08 0.54 -46.72
CA SER A 36 -30.22 -0.80 -46.17
C SER A 36 -30.49 -1.78 -47.32
N ARG A 37 -30.05 -3.03 -47.12
CA ARG A 37 -30.46 -4.33 -47.73
C ARG A 37 -29.31 -5.04 -48.47
N TRP A 38 -29.11 -6.37 -48.45
CA TRP A 38 -29.69 -7.60 -47.85
C TRP A 38 -28.53 -8.65 -47.89
N ILE A 39 -28.48 -9.69 -47.05
CA ILE A 39 -28.89 -11.08 -47.38
C ILE A 39 -28.81 -11.94 -46.10
N GLN A 40 -29.73 -12.89 -46.01
CA GLN A 40 -30.06 -13.79 -44.92
C GLN A 40 -29.72 -15.25 -45.33
N MET A 41 -29.65 -16.14 -44.33
CA MET A 41 -29.59 -17.63 -44.41
C MET A 41 -28.21 -18.21 -44.73
N GLY A 42 -27.74 -19.32 -44.14
CA GLY A 42 -28.35 -20.40 -43.36
C GLY A 42 -27.40 -21.60 -43.48
N SER A 43 -27.34 -22.42 -42.43
CA SER A 43 -26.41 -23.54 -42.23
C SER A 43 -26.41 -24.62 -43.33
N GLN A 44 -25.25 -25.28 -43.55
CA GLN A 44 -25.10 -26.75 -43.52
C GLN A 44 -23.64 -27.19 -43.75
N SER A 45 -23.39 -28.45 -43.35
CA SER A 45 -22.16 -29.11 -42.89
C SER A 45 -21.32 -29.91 -43.92
N ARG A 46 -20.08 -30.27 -43.47
CA ARG A 46 -19.18 -31.42 -43.82
C ARG A 46 -18.03 -31.16 -44.86
N PRO A 47 -16.99 -32.04 -44.98
CA PRO A 47 -15.74 -32.04 -44.19
C PRO A 47 -14.45 -32.08 -45.06
N SER A 48 -13.27 -31.79 -44.50
CA SER A 48 -11.98 -31.85 -45.23
C SER A 48 -11.15 -33.10 -44.91
N ARG A 49 -10.53 -33.64 -45.97
CA ARG A 49 -9.76 -34.89 -46.07
C ARG A 49 -8.33 -34.80 -45.51
N SER A 50 -7.82 -35.99 -45.16
CA SER A 50 -6.46 -36.40 -44.80
C SER A 50 -5.46 -36.40 -45.98
N LEU A 51 -4.17 -36.19 -45.67
CA LEU A 51 -3.04 -36.87 -46.34
C LEU A 51 -1.83 -37.06 -45.39
N LYS A 52 -1.20 -38.24 -45.51
CA LYS A 52 -0.04 -38.84 -44.78
C LYS A 52 1.29 -38.13 -45.18
N VAL A 53 2.48 -38.31 -44.58
CA VAL A 53 3.43 -39.48 -44.53
C VAL A 53 4.62 -39.22 -43.50
N PRO A 54 5.77 -39.97 -43.38
CA PRO A 54 6.10 -40.86 -42.23
C PRO A 54 7.51 -40.75 -41.52
N ARG A 55 7.68 -41.56 -40.45
CA ARG A 55 8.84 -42.28 -39.80
C ARG A 55 10.34 -41.89 -39.99
N LEU A 56 11.01 -41.63 -38.84
CA LEU A 56 12.27 -42.14 -38.20
C LEU A 56 13.53 -42.55 -39.01
N PRO A 57 14.77 -42.31 -38.50
CA PRO A 57 15.45 -43.23 -37.53
C PRO A 57 16.35 -42.58 -36.41
N PHE A 58 16.71 -43.41 -35.41
CA PHE A 58 17.63 -43.25 -34.25
C PHE A 58 19.14 -43.07 -34.63
N PRO A 59 20.16 -42.80 -33.75
CA PRO A 59 20.29 -43.32 -32.34
C PRO A 59 21.16 -42.54 -31.27
N ILE A 60 21.26 -43.12 -30.04
CA ILE A 60 22.30 -43.01 -28.94
C ILE A 60 22.34 -41.67 -28.13
N SER A 61 22.55 -41.54 -26.80
CA SER A 61 22.78 -42.37 -25.58
C SER A 61 22.68 -41.43 -24.36
N VAL A 62 22.11 -41.86 -23.21
CA VAL A 62 22.55 -41.41 -21.88
C VAL A 62 22.39 -42.55 -20.86
N GLY A 63 23.44 -42.76 -20.06
CA GLY A 63 23.65 -43.90 -19.17
C GLY A 63 22.82 -43.90 -17.88
N LYS A 64 22.75 -45.11 -17.32
CA LYS A 64 22.13 -45.51 -16.06
C LYS A 64 23.01 -45.16 -14.86
N TYR A 65 22.40 -44.81 -13.72
CA TYR A 65 22.79 -45.36 -12.42
C TYR A 65 21.53 -45.64 -11.59
N SER A 66 21.50 -46.84 -11.00
CA SER A 66 20.45 -47.42 -10.17
C SER A 66 20.97 -47.51 -8.74
N ALA A 67 20.12 -47.31 -7.73
CA ALA A 67 20.42 -47.69 -6.35
C ALA A 67 19.15 -48.20 -5.65
N ALA A 68 19.27 -49.41 -5.11
CA ALA A 68 18.29 -50.13 -4.31
C ALA A 68 18.59 -49.98 -2.80
N SER A 69 17.60 -50.31 -1.97
CA SER A 69 17.62 -50.44 -0.51
C SER A 69 17.49 -51.95 -0.13
N PRO A 70 17.43 -52.42 1.14
CA PRO A 70 18.07 -52.02 2.41
C PRO A 70 18.71 -53.22 3.19
N GLU A 71 19.65 -52.95 4.10
CA GLU A 71 19.95 -53.71 5.35
C GLU A 71 20.52 -52.65 6.34
N GLY A 72 20.25 -52.55 7.65
CA GLY A 72 19.99 -53.50 8.71
C GLY A 72 21.08 -53.31 9.78
N LEU A 73 20.82 -52.61 10.90
CA LEU A 73 21.69 -52.65 12.09
C LEU A 73 21.01 -52.11 13.38
N ARG A 74 21.20 -52.88 14.45
CA ARG A 74 20.66 -52.76 15.83
C ARG A 74 21.50 -51.83 16.71
N LEU A 75 20.89 -51.21 17.74
CA LEU A 75 21.50 -50.93 19.06
C LEU A 75 20.43 -50.96 20.20
N PRO A 76 20.81 -51.18 21.50
CA PRO A 76 19.95 -51.69 22.59
C PRO A 76 19.51 -50.62 23.64
N PRO A 77 18.78 -50.98 24.75
CA PRO A 77 17.72 -50.16 25.34
C PRO A 77 17.97 -49.60 26.77
N HIS A 78 17.12 -48.65 27.19
CA HIS A 78 16.76 -48.36 28.60
C HIS A 78 15.30 -47.85 28.64
N SER A 79 14.34 -48.70 29.04
CA SER A 79 13.63 -48.71 30.34
C SER A 79 12.80 -47.46 30.66
N LEU A 80 11.46 -47.59 30.68
CA LEU A 80 10.65 -47.50 31.92
C LEU A 80 9.13 -47.65 31.63
N LEU A 81 8.55 -48.59 32.39
CA LEU A 81 7.20 -48.62 32.98
C LEU A 81 5.95 -48.83 32.11
N THR A 82 5.59 -50.11 32.09
CA THR A 82 4.26 -50.72 32.04
C THR A 82 3.22 -50.13 32.98
N GLN A 83 1.97 -50.00 32.50
CA GLN A 83 0.83 -50.67 33.15
C GLN A 83 -0.34 -50.84 32.18
N HIS A 84 -0.69 -52.10 31.89
CA HIS A 84 -1.99 -52.49 31.32
C HIS A 84 -2.81 -53.12 32.44
N SER A 85 -4.13 -52.87 32.44
CA SER A 85 -5.12 -53.86 32.85
C SER A 85 -6.45 -53.56 32.15
N HIS A 86 -6.95 -54.58 31.47
CA HIS A 86 -8.22 -54.66 30.75
C HIS A 86 -9.42 -54.65 31.70
N PHE A 87 -10.61 -54.22 31.23
CA PHE A 87 -11.84 -55.03 31.30
C PHE A 87 -13.01 -54.43 30.47
N LEU A 88 -13.92 -55.33 30.11
CA LEU A 88 -14.98 -55.34 29.09
C LEU A 88 -16.04 -54.21 29.06
N ILE A 89 -16.42 -53.88 27.80
CA ILE A 89 -17.77 -53.73 27.20
C ILE A 89 -18.97 -53.62 28.16
N ILE A 90 -19.60 -52.43 28.22
CA ILE A 90 -21.07 -52.26 28.30
C ILE A 90 -21.45 -50.94 27.59
N MET A 91 -22.27 -51.02 26.54
CA MET A 91 -22.94 -49.86 25.93
C MET A 91 -24.14 -49.44 26.79
N PRO A 92 -24.44 -48.13 26.92
CA PRO A 92 -25.84 -47.74 26.81
C PRO A 92 -26.04 -46.51 25.93
N SER A 93 -27.04 -46.65 25.06
CA SER A 93 -27.59 -45.61 24.21
C SER A 93 -28.61 -44.76 24.99
N ILE A 94 -28.59 -43.46 24.70
CA ILE A 94 -29.72 -42.50 24.68
C ILE A 94 -30.29 -42.07 26.05
N PHE A 95 -29.95 -40.84 26.47
CA PHE A 95 -30.86 -39.68 26.60
C PHE A 95 -30.04 -38.51 27.19
N ALA A 96 -29.53 -37.62 26.34
CA ALA A 96 -28.99 -36.33 26.78
C ALA A 96 -29.76 -35.22 26.06
N THR A 97 -30.45 -34.45 26.87
CA THR A 97 -31.30 -33.30 26.55
C THR A 97 -30.59 -32.28 25.66
N LEU A 98 -31.32 -31.81 24.63
CA LEU A 98 -30.98 -30.66 23.81
C LEU A 98 -30.85 -29.39 24.68
N SER A 99 -29.63 -29.07 25.11
CA SER A 99 -29.25 -27.68 25.36
C SER A 99 -28.48 -27.20 24.15
N SER A 100 -29.21 -26.61 23.20
CA SER A 100 -28.65 -25.89 22.07
C SER A 100 -27.85 -24.70 22.61
N VAL A 101 -26.54 -24.86 22.78
CA VAL A 101 -25.64 -23.73 22.86
C VAL A 101 -25.58 -23.15 21.46
N VAL A 102 -26.46 -22.20 21.18
CA VAL A 102 -26.27 -21.26 20.08
C VAL A 102 -25.06 -20.41 20.48
N LEU A 103 -23.86 -20.91 20.20
CA LEU A 103 -22.71 -20.05 19.97
C LEU A 103 -23.05 -19.29 18.68
N LEU A 104 -23.80 -18.20 18.82
CA LEU A 104 -23.69 -17.10 17.88
C LEU A 104 -22.22 -16.70 18.00
N SER A 105 -21.40 -17.14 17.04
CA SER A 105 -20.16 -16.46 16.75
C SER A 105 -20.56 -15.03 16.42
N VAL A 106 -20.51 -14.15 17.41
CA VAL A 106 -20.32 -12.73 17.15
C VAL A 106 -18.96 -12.68 16.47
N LEU A 107 -18.97 -12.80 15.15
CA LEU A 107 -17.95 -12.17 14.34
C LEU A 107 -18.05 -10.69 14.72
N VAL A 108 -17.28 -10.30 15.73
CA VAL A 108 -16.94 -8.90 15.91
C VAL A 108 -16.29 -8.56 14.57
N ASN A 109 -16.98 -7.79 13.74
CA ASN A 109 -16.38 -7.18 12.58
C ASN A 109 -15.24 -6.31 13.11
N ALA A 110 -14.05 -6.89 13.23
CA ALA A 110 -12.78 -6.18 13.35
C ALA A 110 -12.48 -5.41 12.04
N GLN A 111 -13.34 -5.55 11.03
CA GLN A 111 -13.40 -4.71 9.87
C GLN A 111 -13.98 -3.35 10.27
N GLY A 112 -13.11 -2.36 10.46
CA GLY A 112 -13.55 -0.96 10.56
C GLY A 112 -12.67 0.02 11.30
N THR A 113 -11.42 -0.33 11.61
CA THR A 113 -10.45 0.61 12.17
C THR A 113 -9.14 0.59 11.39
N PRO A 114 -8.38 1.70 11.39
CA PRO A 114 -7.00 1.69 10.91
C PRO A 114 -6.14 0.71 11.72
N GLU A 115 -5.11 0.15 11.09
CA GLU A 115 -4.07 -0.63 11.81
C GLU A 115 -3.19 0.26 12.70
N PHE A 116 -3.13 1.56 12.36
CA PHE A 116 -2.35 2.53 13.11
C PHE A 116 -2.91 2.77 14.51
N LEU A 117 -2.00 2.84 15.50
CA LEU A 117 -2.29 2.98 16.92
C LEU A 117 -2.36 4.46 17.34
N GLY A 118 -3.12 4.72 18.39
CA GLY A 118 -3.13 5.99 19.10
C GLY A 118 -3.90 7.10 18.39
N GLU A 119 -3.42 8.33 18.55
CA GLU A 119 -4.02 9.53 17.97
C GLU A 119 -3.53 9.72 16.52
N LEU A 120 -4.46 9.66 15.57
CA LEU A 120 -4.18 9.72 14.14
C LEU A 120 -4.66 11.05 13.54
N LEU A 121 -3.96 11.50 12.52
CA LEU A 121 -4.47 12.49 11.57
C LEU A 121 -5.33 11.76 10.53
N LEU A 122 -6.42 12.39 10.10
CA LEU A 122 -7.18 12.02 8.92
C LEU A 122 -6.94 13.06 7.83
N ARG A 123 -6.33 12.67 6.72
CA ARG A 123 -5.92 13.58 5.63
C ARG A 123 -6.56 13.16 4.31
N PRO A 124 -7.20 14.07 3.55
CA PRO A 124 -7.78 13.70 2.27
C PRO A 124 -6.67 13.36 1.28
N SER A 125 -6.85 12.34 0.46
CA SER A 125 -5.80 11.91 -0.51
C SER A 125 -5.50 12.97 -1.56
N VAL A 126 -6.47 13.84 -1.87
CA VAL A 126 -6.32 14.96 -2.80
C VAL A 126 -5.39 16.06 -2.25
N ASN A 127 -5.16 16.11 -0.93
CA ASN A 127 -4.28 17.10 -0.30
C ASN A 127 -3.80 16.64 1.09
N ASP A 128 -2.62 16.05 1.14
CA ASP A 128 -1.99 15.55 2.37
C ASP A 128 -1.50 16.64 3.34
N ALA A 129 -1.48 17.91 2.93
CA ALA A 129 -1.16 19.04 3.79
C ALA A 129 -2.35 19.48 4.67
N LYS A 130 -3.53 18.88 4.44
CA LYS A 130 -4.78 19.20 5.12
C LYS A 130 -5.26 18.06 6.02
N CYS A 131 -5.90 18.42 7.11
CA CYS A 131 -6.34 17.52 8.17
C CYS A 131 -7.82 17.75 8.49
N LEU A 132 -8.55 16.65 8.73
CA LEU A 132 -9.88 16.67 9.30
C LEU A 132 -9.81 17.27 10.71
N THR A 133 -10.46 18.41 10.90
CA THR A 133 -10.25 19.29 12.05
C THR A 133 -11.56 19.70 12.70
N VAL A 134 -11.63 19.62 14.02
CA VAL A 134 -12.77 20.08 14.81
C VAL A 134 -12.58 21.57 15.16
N GLN A 135 -13.59 22.41 14.91
CA GLN A 135 -13.48 23.85 15.21
C GLN A 135 -13.45 24.19 16.70
N SER A 136 -14.18 23.45 17.54
CA SER A 136 -14.16 23.64 19.01
C SER A 136 -14.55 22.37 19.76
N ASN A 137 -14.21 22.29 21.05
CA ASN A 137 -14.61 21.18 21.92
C ASN A 137 -16.02 21.40 22.50
N SER A 138 -17.00 21.67 21.64
CA SER A 138 -18.40 21.87 22.01
C SER A 138 -19.29 20.98 21.16
N ASP A 139 -20.42 20.52 21.72
CA ASP A 139 -21.39 19.74 20.96
C ASP A 139 -21.95 20.59 19.81
N GLY A 140 -22.01 19.99 18.62
CA GLY A 140 -22.44 20.66 17.38
C GLY A 140 -21.32 21.42 16.66
N ALA A 141 -20.10 21.46 17.19
CA ALA A 141 -18.98 22.07 16.50
C ALA A 141 -18.73 21.38 15.16
N ILE A 142 -18.48 22.19 14.12
CA ILE A 142 -18.26 21.67 12.76
C ILE A 142 -16.94 20.92 12.65
N VAL A 143 -16.93 19.94 11.77
CA VAL A 143 -15.71 19.31 11.27
C VAL A 143 -15.37 19.87 9.89
N VAL A 144 -14.18 20.45 9.77
CA VAL A 144 -13.69 21.15 8.58
C VAL A 144 -12.36 20.57 8.11
N LEU A 145 -11.97 20.97 6.91
CA LEU A 145 -10.61 20.84 6.44
C LEU A 145 -9.77 22.03 6.93
N GLN A 146 -8.59 21.75 7.48
CA GLN A 146 -7.62 22.77 7.89
C GLN A 146 -6.21 22.29 7.64
N THR A 147 -5.28 23.19 7.34
CA THR A 147 -3.83 22.94 7.33
C THR A 147 -3.40 22.12 8.56
N CYS A 148 -2.67 21.03 8.34
CA CYS A 148 -2.20 20.16 9.40
C CYS A 148 -1.17 20.89 10.29
N THR A 149 -1.46 20.99 11.58
CA THR A 149 -0.59 21.53 12.64
C THR A 149 -0.20 20.46 13.66
N GLY A 150 -0.94 19.35 13.72
CA GLY A 150 -0.81 18.34 14.78
C GLY A 150 -1.48 18.74 16.10
N SER A 151 -2.27 19.81 16.10
CA SER A 151 -3.03 20.27 17.27
C SER A 151 -4.07 19.22 17.72
N ALA A 152 -4.45 19.25 19.00
CA ALA A 152 -5.36 18.26 19.59
C ALA A 152 -6.72 18.15 18.90
N ASN A 153 -7.17 19.20 18.22
CA ASN A 153 -8.42 19.23 17.45
C ASN A 153 -8.33 18.59 16.05
N GLN A 154 -7.14 18.09 15.65
CA GLN A 154 -6.90 17.37 14.40
C GLN A 154 -6.61 15.88 14.63
N LYS A 155 -6.64 15.47 15.90
CA LYS A 155 -6.25 14.14 16.34
C LYS A 155 -7.47 13.29 16.65
N TRP A 156 -7.48 12.10 16.07
CA TRP A 156 -8.60 11.18 16.10
C TRP A 156 -8.18 9.81 16.62
N THR A 157 -8.96 9.22 17.52
CA THR A 157 -8.79 7.83 17.94
C THR A 157 -9.96 6.98 17.46
N PHE A 158 -9.69 5.75 17.04
CA PHE A 158 -10.70 4.81 16.56
C PHE A 158 -10.98 3.79 17.65
N THR A 159 -12.21 3.72 18.16
CA THR A 159 -12.56 2.82 19.27
C THR A 159 -14.03 2.41 19.20
N GLY A 160 -14.30 1.10 19.05
CA GLY A 160 -15.66 0.56 19.10
C GLY A 160 -16.61 1.18 18.07
N GLY A 161 -16.10 1.44 16.86
CA GLY A 161 -16.81 2.14 15.77
C GLY A 161 -16.92 3.65 15.95
N ASN A 162 -16.44 4.23 17.05
CA ASN A 162 -16.40 5.69 17.18
C ASN A 162 -15.06 6.24 16.67
N VAL A 163 -15.12 7.42 16.01
CA VAL A 163 -13.95 8.22 15.64
C VAL A 163 -13.93 9.43 16.57
N ARG A 164 -13.01 9.47 17.53
CA ARG A 164 -13.06 10.38 18.68
C ARG A 164 -12.00 11.47 18.62
N ALA A 165 -12.40 12.70 18.91
CA ALA A 165 -11.54 13.84 19.19
C ALA A 165 -11.67 14.26 20.67
N PHE A 166 -10.66 14.93 21.22
CA PHE A 166 -10.66 15.44 22.60
C PHE A 166 -11.04 14.40 23.68
N GLY A 167 -10.80 13.11 23.43
CA GLY A 167 -11.16 12.00 24.31
C GLY A 167 -12.63 11.58 24.28
N ASN A 168 -13.58 12.52 24.43
CA ASN A 168 -15.02 12.22 24.58
C ASN A 168 -15.94 12.90 23.55
N LYS A 169 -15.39 13.44 22.46
CA LYS A 169 -16.18 13.93 21.32
C LYS A 169 -16.08 12.95 20.17
N CYS A 170 -17.19 12.61 19.56
CA CYS A 170 -17.29 11.65 18.47
C CYS A 170 -17.66 12.38 17.18
N LEU A 171 -17.05 11.97 16.06
CA LEU A 171 -17.50 12.35 14.72
C LEU A 171 -18.96 11.90 14.56
N ASP A 172 -19.83 12.84 14.20
CA ASP A 172 -21.28 12.68 14.29
C ASP A 172 -21.94 13.25 13.03
N VAL A 173 -22.87 12.49 12.44
CA VAL A 173 -23.76 13.01 11.41
C VAL A 173 -24.84 13.84 12.07
N LYS A 174 -24.85 15.14 11.75
CA LYS A 174 -25.77 16.10 12.38
C LYS A 174 -27.22 15.63 12.29
N ASP A 175 -27.85 15.53 13.45
CA ASP A 175 -29.25 15.14 13.65
C ASP A 175 -29.62 13.76 13.04
N GLY A 176 -28.63 12.94 12.67
CA GLY A 176 -28.83 11.62 12.06
C GLY A 176 -29.46 11.66 10.66
N VAL A 177 -29.34 12.79 9.95
CA VAL A 177 -29.97 12.97 8.64
C VAL A 177 -29.20 12.21 7.57
N ASN A 178 -29.75 11.10 7.06
CA ASN A 178 -29.18 10.32 5.96
C ASN A 178 -29.53 10.93 4.58
N GLN A 179 -28.93 12.08 4.29
CA GLN A 179 -29.03 12.76 3.01
C GLN A 179 -27.64 13.20 2.54
N ASP A 180 -27.44 13.18 1.24
CA ASP A 180 -26.22 13.72 0.64
C ASP A 180 -26.10 15.21 0.96
N GLY A 181 -24.93 15.60 1.46
CA GLY A 181 -24.68 16.96 1.94
C GLY A 181 -25.00 17.21 3.41
N SER A 182 -25.49 16.20 4.14
CA SER A 182 -25.60 16.31 5.59
C SER A 182 -24.23 16.58 6.20
N ARG A 183 -24.15 17.67 6.97
CA ARG A 183 -22.89 18.15 7.57
C ARG A 183 -22.41 17.22 8.69
N LEU A 184 -21.09 17.09 8.78
CA LEU A 184 -20.42 16.48 9.92
C LEU A 184 -20.19 17.48 11.05
N GLN A 185 -20.35 16.99 12.28
CA GLN A 185 -20.09 17.71 13.51
C GLN A 185 -19.35 16.79 14.49
N VAL A 186 -19.00 17.34 15.65
CA VAL A 186 -18.71 16.52 16.82
C VAL A 186 -19.84 16.61 17.84
N TRP A 187 -20.03 15.53 18.58
CA TRP A 187 -20.97 15.46 19.69
C TRP A 187 -20.40 14.58 20.81
N THR A 188 -20.87 14.77 22.04
CA THR A 188 -20.52 13.91 23.16
C THR A 188 -20.75 12.44 22.79
N CYS A 189 -19.73 11.61 22.99
CA CYS A 189 -19.78 10.20 22.62
C CYS A 189 -20.87 9.46 23.40
N ALA A 190 -21.68 8.66 22.70
CA ALA A 190 -22.67 7.77 23.31
C ALA A 190 -22.60 6.38 22.65
N SER A 191 -22.66 5.31 23.46
CA SER A 191 -22.43 3.94 22.97
C SER A 191 -23.45 3.48 21.93
N GLU A 192 -24.71 3.85 22.13
CA GLU A 192 -25.85 3.46 21.27
C GLU A 192 -26.19 4.49 20.18
N ASN A 193 -25.44 5.60 20.10
CA ASN A 193 -25.74 6.62 19.10
C ASN A 193 -25.25 6.17 17.72
N THR A 194 -26.18 5.73 16.88
CA THR A 194 -25.87 5.27 15.51
C THR A 194 -25.31 6.36 14.61
N ASN A 195 -25.50 7.64 14.91
CA ASN A 195 -24.94 8.77 14.14
C ASN A 195 -23.41 8.88 14.28
N GLN A 196 -22.83 8.18 15.26
CA GLN A 196 -21.42 8.24 15.65
C GLN A 196 -20.65 6.96 15.32
N LYS A 197 -21.26 6.07 14.53
CA LYS A 197 -20.71 4.74 14.22
C LYS A 197 -20.15 4.72 12.82
N TRP A 198 -18.85 4.46 12.72
CA TRP A 198 -18.09 4.54 11.50
C TRP A 198 -17.33 3.23 11.26
N ASN A 199 -17.16 2.90 9.99
CA ASN A 199 -16.37 1.80 9.48
C ASN A 199 -15.25 2.39 8.61
N TYR A 200 -14.01 2.32 9.09
CA TYR A 200 -12.85 2.66 8.26
C TYR A 200 -12.43 1.46 7.42
N ASN A 201 -12.62 1.54 6.11
CA ASN A 201 -12.12 0.55 5.18
C ASN A 201 -10.67 0.89 4.82
N LYS A 202 -9.72 0.14 5.38
CA LYS A 202 -8.29 0.36 5.12
C LYS A 202 -7.90 0.08 3.67
N TRP A 203 -8.59 -0.80 2.94
CA TRP A 203 -8.27 -1.13 1.55
C TRP A 203 -8.67 0.00 0.61
N ASP A 204 -9.79 0.66 0.86
CA ASP A 204 -10.29 1.78 0.08
C ASP A 204 -9.89 3.15 0.64
N ASN A 205 -9.38 3.19 1.88
CA ASN A 205 -9.16 4.41 2.67
C ASN A 205 -10.44 5.25 2.76
N THR A 206 -11.60 4.63 2.92
CA THR A 206 -12.90 5.32 3.07
C THR A 206 -13.39 5.22 4.51
N LEU A 207 -14.09 6.26 4.97
CA LEU A 207 -14.72 6.29 6.29
C LEU A 207 -16.24 6.30 6.13
N GLU A 208 -16.85 5.13 6.24
CA GLU A 208 -18.27 4.91 6.00
C GLU A 208 -19.09 5.07 7.29
N TRP A 209 -20.23 5.75 7.20
CA TRP A 209 -21.24 5.75 8.24
C TRP A 209 -21.93 4.39 8.30
N GLN A 210 -21.72 3.66 9.39
CA GLN A 210 -21.96 2.22 9.50
C GLN A 210 -23.37 1.82 9.04
N GLY A 211 -23.44 1.08 7.92
CA GLY A 211 -24.68 0.53 7.38
C GLY A 211 -25.62 1.56 6.76
N LYS A 212 -25.13 2.76 6.44
CA LYS A 212 -25.94 3.84 5.83
C LYS A 212 -25.59 4.11 4.37
N GLY A 213 -24.51 3.50 3.84
CA GLY A 213 -24.06 3.71 2.46
C GLY A 213 -23.56 5.13 2.19
N LYS A 214 -23.11 5.82 3.25
CA LYS A 214 -22.59 7.19 3.18
C LYS A 214 -21.16 7.24 3.69
N CYS A 215 -20.33 8.04 3.04
CA CYS A 215 -18.92 8.18 3.34
C CYS A 215 -18.62 9.63 3.74
N VAL A 216 -17.62 9.84 4.60
CA VAL A 216 -17.06 11.17 4.85
C VAL A 216 -16.54 11.73 3.54
N ASP A 217 -16.96 12.93 3.20
CA ASP A 217 -16.78 13.54 1.89
C ASP A 217 -16.36 15.02 2.02
N LEU A 218 -15.48 15.43 1.12
CA LEU A 218 -15.08 16.81 0.95
C LEU A 218 -16.07 17.55 0.05
N VAL A 219 -16.75 18.56 0.61
CA VAL A 219 -17.77 19.35 -0.08
C VAL A 219 -17.23 19.92 -1.40
N ASP A 220 -17.82 19.51 -2.52
CA ASP A 220 -17.42 19.88 -3.88
C ASP A 220 -15.93 19.66 -4.21
N GLY A 221 -15.21 18.85 -3.42
CA GLY A 221 -13.75 18.69 -3.53
C GLY A 221 -12.94 19.94 -3.17
N LYS A 222 -13.53 20.94 -2.49
CA LYS A 222 -12.86 22.19 -2.10
C LYS A 222 -11.79 21.94 -1.04
N GLN A 223 -10.59 22.46 -1.24
CA GLN A 223 -9.43 22.17 -0.38
C GLN A 223 -9.00 23.36 0.50
N ASP A 224 -9.82 24.41 0.55
CA ASP A 224 -9.54 25.63 1.30
C ASP A 224 -9.67 25.37 2.82
N ASP A 225 -8.89 26.11 3.61
CA ASP A 225 -9.01 26.09 5.07
C ASP A 225 -10.41 26.55 5.49
N GLY A 226 -11.01 25.82 6.42
CA GLY A 226 -12.39 26.04 6.89
C GLY A 226 -13.46 25.39 6.02
N THR A 227 -13.11 24.69 4.94
CA THR A 227 -14.08 23.95 4.12
C THR A 227 -14.82 22.93 4.99
N PRO A 228 -16.16 22.97 5.09
CA PRO A 228 -16.92 21.99 5.85
C PRO A 228 -16.80 20.59 5.22
N THR A 229 -16.89 19.56 6.07
CA THR A 229 -17.05 18.17 5.61
C THR A 229 -18.49 17.73 5.72
N GLN A 230 -18.86 16.79 4.87
CA GLN A 230 -20.22 16.26 4.76
C GLN A 230 -20.20 14.74 4.69
N ILE A 231 -21.38 14.14 4.70
CA ILE A 231 -21.57 12.79 4.19
C ILE A 231 -22.10 12.82 2.77
N TRP A 232 -21.68 11.84 1.98
CA TRP A 232 -22.18 11.64 0.62
C TRP A 232 -22.26 10.15 0.31
N SER A 233 -23.13 9.76 -0.63
CA SER A 233 -23.22 8.39 -1.16
C SER A 233 -21.82 7.85 -1.47
N CYS A 234 -21.48 6.71 -0.87
CA CYS A 234 -20.16 6.10 -1.08
C CYS A 234 -19.97 5.71 -2.54
N TRP A 235 -18.82 6.03 -3.12
CA TRP A 235 -18.51 5.67 -4.50
C TRP A 235 -17.02 5.33 -4.69
N ASN A 236 -16.74 4.14 -5.20
CA ASN A 236 -15.41 3.77 -5.66
C ASN A 236 -15.02 4.68 -6.84
N GLN A 237 -13.90 5.41 -6.74
CA GLN A 237 -13.44 6.48 -7.66
C GLN A 237 -13.83 7.91 -7.27
N ASN A 238 -14.56 8.13 -6.18
CA ASN A 238 -14.69 9.49 -5.65
C ASN A 238 -13.46 9.86 -4.80
N SER A 239 -12.54 10.66 -5.35
CA SER A 239 -11.33 11.12 -4.64
C SER A 239 -11.63 11.97 -3.40
N ASN A 240 -12.83 12.55 -3.29
CA ASN A 240 -13.25 13.36 -2.15
C ASN A 240 -13.57 12.53 -0.90
N GLN A 241 -13.68 11.21 -1.05
CA GLN A 241 -14.05 10.26 0.02
C GLN A 241 -12.86 9.42 0.51
N ILE A 242 -11.66 9.71 0.02
CA ILE A 242 -10.45 8.97 0.33
C ILE A 242 -9.68 9.72 1.42
N TRP A 243 -9.60 9.11 2.60
CA TRP A 243 -9.01 9.66 3.82
C TRP A 243 -7.90 8.74 4.29
N THR A 244 -6.67 9.19 4.19
CA THR A 244 -5.51 8.48 4.72
C THR A 244 -5.33 8.78 6.20
N THR A 245 -4.96 7.77 6.97
CA THR A 245 -4.60 7.91 8.39
C THR A 245 -3.09 7.94 8.56
N GLY A 246 -2.60 8.71 9.53
CA GLY A 246 -1.18 8.69 9.84
C GLY A 246 -0.79 9.67 10.95
N TYR A 247 0.48 10.05 10.96
CA TYR A 247 1.09 10.84 12.02
C TYR A 247 1.73 12.12 11.49
N MET A 248 1.99 13.08 12.37
CA MET A 248 2.95 14.13 12.07
C MET A 248 4.36 13.58 12.23
N TYR A 249 5.24 13.86 11.26
CA TYR A 249 6.64 13.47 11.29
C TYR A 249 7.45 13.95 12.52
N ASN A 250 6.96 14.98 13.22
CA ASN A 250 7.58 15.56 14.41
C ASN A 250 6.90 15.13 15.73
N ALA A 251 5.92 14.23 15.68
CA ALA A 251 5.19 13.72 16.83
C ALA A 251 4.84 12.24 16.60
N LEU A 252 5.88 11.43 16.35
CA LEU A 252 5.74 10.00 16.09
C LEU A 252 5.57 9.23 17.40
N PRO A 253 4.71 8.19 17.42
CA PRO A 253 4.66 7.26 18.54
C PRO A 253 5.93 6.39 18.55
N ASP A 254 6.18 5.70 19.67
CA ASP A 254 7.22 4.67 19.70
C ASP A 254 6.86 3.52 18.75
N LYS A 255 5.59 3.11 18.68
CA LYS A 255 5.09 2.12 17.72
C LYS A 255 3.82 2.62 17.05
N SER A 256 3.77 2.52 15.73
CA SER A 256 2.59 2.83 14.94
C SER A 256 1.63 1.66 14.81
N GLN A 257 2.07 0.42 15.01
CA GLN A 257 1.22 -0.77 14.88
C GLN A 257 1.51 -1.85 15.93
N ASN A 258 0.52 -2.72 16.15
CA ASN A 258 0.70 -3.94 16.95
C ASN A 258 1.66 -4.90 16.24
N GLU A 259 2.49 -5.62 17.01
CA GLU A 259 3.52 -6.57 16.52
C GLU A 259 4.74 -5.94 15.82
N GLN A 260 4.78 -4.61 15.74
CA GLN A 260 5.94 -3.89 15.22
C GLN A 260 7.24 -4.27 15.97
N TYR A 261 8.28 -4.62 15.20
CA TYR A 261 9.60 -5.04 15.74
C TYR A 261 10.35 -3.88 16.41
N GLY A 262 10.53 -2.79 15.67
CA GLY A 262 11.35 -1.65 16.02
C GLY A 262 10.56 -0.49 16.63
N THR A 263 11.04 0.73 16.36
CA THR A 263 10.43 1.99 16.83
C THR A 263 10.25 2.99 15.71
N ASN A 264 9.17 3.77 15.72
CA ASN A 264 9.00 4.92 14.84
C ASN A 264 9.61 6.21 15.42
N ASN A 265 9.80 6.28 16.74
CA ASN A 265 10.44 7.39 17.43
C ASN A 265 11.96 7.19 17.45
N CYS A 266 12.59 7.34 16.29
CA CYS A 266 13.97 6.92 16.08
C CYS A 266 15.03 7.84 16.73
N GLY A 267 14.64 9.00 17.26
CA GLY A 267 15.59 10.02 17.70
C GLY A 267 16.49 10.50 16.55
N THR A 268 17.72 10.94 16.89
CA THR A 268 18.67 11.49 15.90
C THR A 268 19.98 10.70 15.81
N GLY A 269 20.21 9.71 16.67
CA GLY A 269 21.44 8.92 16.66
C GLY A 269 21.45 7.92 15.49
N SER A 270 22.52 7.88 14.72
CA SER A 270 22.68 6.85 13.68
C SER A 270 23.70 5.82 14.12
N ASP A 271 23.22 4.61 14.38
CA ASP A 271 24.02 3.47 14.84
C ASP A 271 23.65 2.20 14.08
N SER A 272 24.60 1.28 13.92
CA SER A 272 24.41 0.01 13.21
C SER A 272 23.42 -0.94 13.87
N SER A 273 23.11 -0.77 15.16
CA SER A 273 22.11 -1.54 15.90
C SER A 273 20.72 -0.88 15.95
N SER A 274 20.54 0.28 15.31
CA SER A 274 19.25 0.98 15.31
C SER A 274 18.13 0.09 14.76
N ASN A 275 17.01 0.08 15.46
CA ASN A 275 15.77 -0.56 15.05
C ASN A 275 14.73 0.48 14.58
N CYS A 276 15.19 1.58 14.00
CA CYS A 276 14.31 2.59 13.44
C CYS A 276 13.44 2.00 12.32
N GLN A 277 12.13 2.22 12.41
CA GLN A 277 11.13 1.87 11.41
C GLN A 277 10.43 3.10 10.83
N THR A 278 11.14 4.23 10.81
CA THR A 278 10.76 5.42 10.05
C THR A 278 11.80 5.75 8.98
N GLY A 279 11.39 5.70 7.70
CA GLY A 279 12.19 6.02 6.53
C GLY A 279 11.91 7.42 5.98
N TRP A 280 12.80 7.89 5.11
CA TRP A 280 12.69 9.18 4.44
C TRP A 280 13.05 9.07 2.96
N LEU A 281 12.38 9.82 2.10
CA LEU A 281 12.62 9.82 0.65
C LEU A 281 12.56 11.24 0.10
N ASN A 282 13.73 11.87 -0.05
CA ASN A 282 13.84 13.30 -0.37
C ASN A 282 14.59 13.58 -1.67
N SER A 283 15.68 12.86 -1.93
CA SER A 283 16.59 13.11 -3.06
C SER A 283 17.49 11.88 -3.30
N ALA A 284 18.30 11.86 -4.38
CA ALA A 284 19.27 10.78 -4.60
C ALA A 284 20.36 10.73 -3.53
N SER A 285 20.58 11.81 -2.78
CA SER A 285 21.56 11.85 -1.68
C SER A 285 20.94 11.71 -0.29
N ASP A 286 19.61 11.77 -0.17
CA ASP A 286 18.88 11.76 1.10
C ASP A 286 17.65 10.86 0.99
N PHE A 287 17.86 9.58 1.26
CA PHE A 287 16.82 8.58 1.28
C PHE A 287 17.14 7.45 2.25
N CYS A 288 16.14 6.62 2.51
CA CYS A 288 16.25 5.39 3.27
C CYS A 288 15.70 4.21 2.47
N LEU A 289 16.22 3.03 2.77
CA LEU A 289 15.74 1.73 2.29
C LEU A 289 15.42 0.84 3.50
N TRP A 290 14.47 -0.06 3.32
CA TRP A 290 14.14 -1.10 4.29
C TRP A 290 15.00 -2.34 4.03
N ALA A 291 15.75 -2.77 5.03
CA ALA A 291 16.54 -4.00 4.90
C ALA A 291 16.61 -4.76 6.23
N PRO A 292 16.99 -6.06 6.20
CA PRO A 292 16.99 -6.91 7.37
C PRO A 292 17.80 -6.33 8.56
N PRO A 293 17.28 -6.38 9.79
CA PRO A 293 18.01 -5.92 10.98
C PRO A 293 19.20 -6.82 11.33
N THR A 294 19.16 -8.08 10.88
CA THR A 294 20.20 -9.10 11.01
C THR A 294 20.32 -9.88 9.70
N PRO A 295 21.45 -10.54 9.42
CA PRO A 295 21.62 -11.35 8.21
C PRO A 295 20.45 -12.33 7.97
N GLY A 296 19.81 -12.23 6.81
CA GLY A 296 18.65 -13.06 6.45
C GLY A 296 18.03 -12.61 5.13
N THR A 297 17.29 -13.51 4.46
CA THR A 297 16.66 -13.18 3.18
C THR A 297 15.62 -12.07 3.35
N VAL A 298 15.40 -11.27 2.32
CA VAL A 298 14.41 -10.18 2.35
C VAL A 298 13.02 -10.75 2.59
N GLY A 299 12.65 -11.84 1.90
CA GLY A 299 11.35 -12.49 2.07
C GLY A 299 11.10 -13.03 3.49
N ASP A 300 12.13 -13.54 4.18
CA ASP A 300 11.97 -14.02 5.56
C ASP A 300 11.92 -12.87 6.58
N MET A 301 12.51 -11.72 6.25
CA MET A 301 12.75 -10.60 7.17
C MET A 301 11.85 -9.38 6.92
N GLU A 302 11.03 -9.40 5.86
CA GLU A 302 10.23 -8.25 5.40
C GLU A 302 9.44 -7.57 6.53
N ARG A 303 8.84 -8.36 7.43
CA ARG A 303 8.01 -7.87 8.54
C ARG A 303 8.79 -7.11 9.60
N VAL A 304 10.09 -7.37 9.74
CA VAL A 304 10.97 -6.84 10.79
C VAL A 304 12.07 -5.92 10.27
N SER A 305 12.09 -5.66 8.96
CA SER A 305 13.02 -4.74 8.31
C SER A 305 13.07 -3.38 9.00
N VAL A 306 14.27 -2.78 8.98
CA VAL A 306 14.59 -1.50 9.63
C VAL A 306 15.20 -0.55 8.61
N ALA A 307 15.17 0.74 8.91
CA ALA A 307 15.58 1.79 7.98
C ALA A 307 17.10 1.89 7.92
N TRP A 308 17.62 1.95 6.70
CA TRP A 308 19.00 2.26 6.37
C TRP A 308 19.02 3.51 5.49
N CYS A 309 19.57 4.60 6.00
CA CYS A 309 19.54 5.89 5.34
C CYS A 309 20.91 6.32 4.82
N THR A 310 20.94 7.06 3.71
CA THR A 310 22.15 7.73 3.22
C THR A 310 22.58 8.88 4.13
N LYS A 311 21.67 9.40 4.96
CA LYS A 311 21.96 10.45 5.94
C LYS A 311 22.02 9.93 7.36
N SER A 312 23.04 10.36 8.12
CA SER A 312 23.03 10.25 9.58
C SER A 312 22.18 11.38 10.19
N GLY A 313 21.64 11.18 11.39
CA GLY A 313 20.74 12.16 12.02
C GLY A 313 19.25 11.78 11.96
N ARG A 314 18.91 10.69 11.25
CA ARG A 314 17.54 10.18 11.09
C ARG A 314 17.12 9.18 12.16
N GLY A 315 18.00 8.86 13.13
CA GLY A 315 17.74 7.80 14.09
C GLY A 315 17.94 6.38 13.54
N ALA A 316 18.04 6.26 12.22
CA ALA A 316 18.18 5.03 11.46
C ALA A 316 19.64 4.60 11.30
N ARG A 317 19.83 3.35 10.83
CA ARG A 317 21.13 2.86 10.39
C ARG A 317 21.61 3.66 9.20
N THR A 318 22.92 3.75 8.98
CA THR A 318 23.47 4.39 7.77
C THR A 318 23.82 3.34 6.73
N ILE A 319 23.43 3.56 5.48
CA ILE A 319 23.84 2.73 4.34
C ILE A 319 25.38 2.77 4.26
N PRO A 320 26.09 1.64 4.37
CA PRO A 320 27.55 1.66 4.38
C PRO A 320 28.15 2.29 3.13
N ASN A 321 29.29 2.96 3.28
CA ASN A 321 29.97 3.55 2.13
C ASN A 321 30.32 2.49 1.08
N GLN A 322 30.27 2.90 -0.19
CA GLN A 322 30.48 2.04 -1.36
C GLN A 322 29.45 0.91 -1.53
N THR A 323 28.37 0.87 -0.74
CA THR A 323 27.21 -0.01 -1.00
C THR A 323 26.55 0.39 -2.32
N LEU A 324 26.20 1.66 -2.48
CA LEU A 324 25.53 2.17 -3.68
C LEU A 324 26.54 2.26 -4.84
N LYS A 325 26.18 1.69 -5.99
CA LYS A 325 26.95 1.74 -7.25
C LYS A 325 26.28 2.61 -8.31
N GLY A 326 24.98 2.78 -8.24
CA GLY A 326 24.23 3.77 -9.01
C GLY A 326 22.95 4.15 -8.27
N VAL A 327 22.51 5.40 -8.46
CA VAL A 327 21.28 5.95 -7.88
C VAL A 327 20.64 6.89 -8.90
N HIS A 328 19.42 6.58 -9.31
CA HIS A 328 18.60 7.44 -10.14
C HIS A 328 17.36 7.84 -9.33
N PHE A 329 17.28 9.13 -8.98
CA PHE A 329 16.09 9.71 -8.37
C PHE A 329 15.26 10.41 -9.44
N VAL A 330 13.95 10.22 -9.40
CA VAL A 330 13.00 10.97 -10.20
C VAL A 330 11.85 11.50 -9.33
N GLN A 331 11.55 12.78 -9.49
CA GLN A 331 10.34 13.41 -8.97
C GLN A 331 9.34 13.61 -10.11
N THR A 332 8.12 13.10 -9.93
CA THR A 332 6.99 13.33 -10.84
C THR A 332 5.91 14.15 -10.14
N PRO A 333 4.80 14.51 -10.81
CA PRO A 333 3.66 15.15 -10.14
C PRO A 333 3.05 14.32 -8.99
N ASP A 334 2.98 13.00 -9.16
CA ASP A 334 2.25 12.08 -8.27
C ASP A 334 3.14 11.12 -7.47
N TYR A 335 4.46 11.05 -7.69
CA TYR A 335 5.38 10.26 -6.85
C TYR A 335 6.83 10.75 -6.87
N VAL A 336 7.60 10.26 -5.90
CA VAL A 336 9.06 10.20 -5.96
C VAL A 336 9.50 8.74 -6.09
N GLN A 337 10.56 8.49 -6.85
CA GLN A 337 11.11 7.15 -7.04
C GLN A 337 12.63 7.20 -7.03
N ILE A 338 13.24 6.17 -6.45
CA ILE A 338 14.68 5.93 -6.53
C ILE A 338 14.91 4.52 -7.03
N THR A 339 15.80 4.37 -8.00
CA THR A 339 16.25 3.09 -8.55
C THR A 339 17.78 3.02 -8.52
N GLY A 340 18.34 1.82 -8.43
CA GLY A 340 19.79 1.71 -8.47
C GLY A 340 20.34 0.30 -8.29
N GLN A 341 21.66 0.22 -8.38
CA GLN A 341 22.44 -0.99 -8.16
C GLN A 341 23.41 -0.81 -7.00
N GLY A 342 23.78 -1.90 -6.35
CA GLY A 342 24.59 -1.86 -5.15
C GLY A 342 25.23 -3.19 -4.76
N ASP A 343 25.90 -3.18 -3.61
CA ASP A 343 26.33 -4.36 -2.87
C ASP A 343 25.59 -4.37 -1.53
N PHE A 344 24.35 -4.88 -1.56
CA PHE A 344 23.45 -4.89 -0.42
C PHE A 344 23.72 -6.04 0.55
N THR A 345 24.74 -6.86 0.29
CA THR A 345 25.30 -7.77 1.29
C THR A 345 25.82 -7.03 2.52
N LYS A 346 26.18 -5.76 2.35
CA LYS A 346 26.54 -4.83 3.43
C LYS A 346 25.34 -4.36 4.28
N MET A 347 24.12 -4.67 3.87
CA MET A 347 22.86 -4.35 4.54
C MET A 347 22.13 -5.63 4.99
N ASN A 348 22.90 -6.66 5.36
CA ASN A 348 22.43 -7.94 5.88
C ASN A 348 21.68 -8.84 4.87
N ILE A 349 21.66 -8.50 3.58
CA ILE A 349 21.04 -9.34 2.56
C ILE A 349 22.03 -10.43 2.10
N PRO A 350 21.70 -11.72 2.15
CA PRO A 350 22.59 -12.77 1.66
C PRO A 350 22.90 -12.62 0.18
N LYS A 351 24.15 -12.94 -0.21
CA LYS A 351 24.50 -13.01 -1.62
C LYS A 351 23.65 -14.07 -2.34
N GLY A 352 23.11 -13.73 -3.51
CA GLY A 352 22.22 -14.57 -4.29
C GLY A 352 20.75 -14.52 -3.86
N ASP A 353 20.40 -13.67 -2.89
CA ASP A 353 19.00 -13.36 -2.61
C ASP A 353 18.44 -12.46 -3.71
N TYR A 354 17.37 -12.93 -4.36
CA TYR A 354 16.68 -12.19 -5.42
C TYR A 354 15.77 -11.09 -4.89
N GLY A 355 15.60 -11.01 -3.57
CA GLY A 355 14.86 -9.95 -2.91
C GLY A 355 13.41 -10.27 -2.62
N GLY A 356 12.65 -9.23 -2.31
CA GLY A 356 11.21 -9.27 -2.05
C GLY A 356 10.60 -7.87 -2.09
N GLU A 357 9.27 -7.80 -2.00
CA GLU A 357 8.54 -6.54 -1.86
C GLU A 357 8.43 -6.15 -0.38
N LEU A 358 8.65 -4.87 -0.11
CA LEU A 358 8.36 -4.19 1.14
C LEU A 358 7.38 -3.07 0.83
N ASP A 359 6.32 -2.95 1.62
CA ASP A 359 5.24 -2.02 1.34
C ASP A 359 4.43 -1.68 2.60
N ASN A 360 3.48 -0.75 2.49
CA ASN A 360 2.71 -0.25 3.63
C ASN A 360 1.39 -1.00 3.92
N ARG A 361 1.10 -2.10 3.21
CA ARG A 361 -0.14 -2.88 3.35
C ARG A 361 0.13 -4.34 3.70
N GLY A 362 0.99 -5.06 3.00
CA GLY A 362 1.21 -6.50 3.20
C GLY A 362 -0.07 -7.33 3.12
N ALA A 363 0.04 -8.65 3.26
CA ALA A 363 -1.11 -9.55 3.13
C ALA A 363 -2.17 -9.40 4.25
N ASP A 364 -1.78 -8.95 5.44
CA ASP A 364 -2.67 -8.76 6.60
C ASP A 364 -3.14 -7.30 6.78
N GLY A 365 -2.66 -6.39 5.93
CA GLY A 365 -2.95 -4.96 5.99
C GLY A 365 -2.07 -4.16 6.96
N LYS A 366 -1.05 -4.76 7.60
CA LYS A 366 -0.12 -4.08 8.51
C LYS A 366 1.14 -3.55 7.79
N GLY A 367 1.45 -4.02 6.59
CA GLY A 367 2.67 -3.66 5.87
C GLY A 367 3.87 -4.50 6.23
N ASN A 368 4.88 -4.41 5.37
CA ASN A 368 6.15 -5.10 5.40
C ASN A 368 7.26 -4.04 5.22
N PRO A 369 7.91 -3.52 6.27
CA PRO A 369 7.77 -3.94 7.66
C PRO A 369 6.48 -3.47 8.34
N ILE A 370 6.05 -4.25 9.34
CA ILE A 370 4.94 -3.87 10.22
C ILE A 370 5.29 -2.53 10.87
N GLY A 371 4.40 -1.54 10.74
CA GLY A 371 4.58 -0.21 11.30
C GLY A 371 5.66 0.64 10.61
N GLY A 372 6.08 0.26 9.40
CA GLY A 372 6.96 1.07 8.57
C GLY A 372 6.30 2.39 8.19
N LEU A 373 6.92 3.51 8.54
CA LEU A 373 6.46 4.85 8.16
C LEU A 373 7.45 5.49 7.18
N LEU A 374 6.95 6.08 6.09
CA LEU A 374 7.78 6.77 5.11
C LEU A 374 7.38 8.24 5.01
N PHE A 375 8.38 9.13 5.11
CA PHE A 375 8.19 10.57 5.01
C PHE A 375 9.03 11.20 3.90
N GLY A 376 8.68 12.42 3.49
CA GLY A 376 9.56 13.23 2.67
C GLY A 376 9.20 14.71 2.70
N ASP A 377 10.08 15.51 2.12
CA ASP A 377 9.99 16.97 2.02
C ASP A 377 9.84 17.45 0.57
N THR A 378 9.82 16.53 -0.39
CA THR A 378 9.86 16.84 -1.83
C THR A 378 8.62 17.57 -2.34
N PHE A 379 7.44 17.25 -1.80
CA PHE A 379 6.17 17.87 -2.19
C PHE A 379 5.67 18.85 -1.13
N THR A 380 5.52 18.34 0.09
CA THR A 380 5.19 19.12 1.29
C THR A 380 6.16 18.69 2.38
N LYS A 381 6.62 19.65 3.19
CA LYS A 381 7.53 19.39 4.31
C LYS A 381 6.95 18.36 5.28
N GLY A 382 7.69 17.29 5.54
CA GLY A 382 7.32 16.22 6.47
C GLY A 382 6.05 15.48 6.07
N GLN A 383 5.76 15.40 4.76
CA GLN A 383 4.66 14.61 4.22
C GLN A 383 4.86 13.14 4.54
N GLN A 384 3.86 12.48 5.12
CA GLN A 384 3.83 11.03 5.17
C GLN A 384 3.31 10.48 3.84
N TYR A 385 4.05 9.57 3.22
CA TYR A 385 3.58 8.79 2.10
C TYR A 385 2.83 7.57 2.62
N ASN A 386 1.55 7.48 2.28
CA ASN A 386 0.65 6.39 2.72
C ASN A 386 0.47 5.32 1.65
N GLU A 387 1.09 5.47 0.48
CA GLU A 387 1.23 4.40 -0.51
C GLU A 387 2.69 4.43 -0.97
N TRP A 388 3.45 3.40 -0.65
CA TRP A 388 4.84 3.23 -1.08
C TRP A 388 5.16 1.75 -1.20
N THR A 389 6.08 1.43 -2.11
CA THR A 389 6.60 0.08 -2.30
C THR A 389 8.10 0.15 -2.52
N GLU A 390 8.82 -0.87 -2.07
CA GLU A 390 10.25 -1.05 -2.22
C GLU A 390 10.53 -2.50 -2.62
N PHE A 391 11.43 -2.68 -3.58
CA PHE A 391 12.03 -3.98 -3.87
C PHE A 391 13.53 -3.84 -3.68
N ILE A 392 14.14 -4.81 -3.01
CA ILE A 392 15.58 -4.83 -2.77
C ILE A 392 16.08 -6.27 -2.82
N SER A 393 17.19 -6.48 -3.51
CA SER A 393 17.91 -7.75 -3.61
C SER A 393 19.35 -7.58 -3.11
N ASP A 394 20.20 -8.58 -3.29
CA ASP A 394 21.62 -8.47 -2.97
C ASP A 394 22.38 -7.41 -3.81
N SER A 395 21.84 -7.03 -4.97
CA SER A 395 22.55 -6.28 -6.01
C SER A 395 21.77 -5.09 -6.61
N GLU A 396 20.47 -4.98 -6.37
CA GLU A 396 19.65 -3.86 -6.85
C GLU A 396 18.56 -3.45 -5.87
N PHE A 397 18.03 -2.24 -6.08
CA PHE A 397 16.91 -1.73 -5.33
C PHE A 397 16.06 -0.77 -6.15
N CYS A 398 14.83 -0.61 -5.73
CA CYS A 398 13.95 0.45 -6.17
C CYS A 398 12.90 0.73 -5.09
N ILE A 399 12.59 2.00 -4.88
CA ILE A 399 11.56 2.45 -3.96
C ILE A 399 10.76 3.55 -4.63
N ARG A 400 9.43 3.50 -4.50
CA ARG A 400 8.52 4.55 -4.97
C ARG A 400 7.57 4.92 -3.84
N ALA A 401 7.36 6.22 -3.66
CA ALA A 401 6.39 6.76 -2.71
C ALA A 401 5.42 7.69 -3.44
N CYS A 402 4.15 7.35 -3.41
CA CYS A 402 3.12 7.98 -4.20
C CYS A 402 2.20 8.86 -3.35
N ARG A 403 1.58 9.84 -4.00
CA ARG A 403 0.60 10.75 -3.40
C ARG A 403 -0.58 10.97 -4.34
N GLY A 404 -1.57 11.69 -3.83
CA GLY A 404 -2.73 12.05 -4.62
C GLY A 404 -3.69 10.89 -4.91
N PRO A 405 -4.72 11.14 -5.74
CA PRO A 405 -5.74 10.15 -6.07
C PRO A 405 -5.21 8.90 -6.78
N LYS A 406 -4.09 9.00 -7.50
CA LYS A 406 -3.49 7.88 -8.23
C LYS A 406 -2.56 7.01 -7.37
N ALA A 407 -2.32 7.39 -6.10
CA ALA A 407 -1.27 6.79 -5.28
C ALA A 407 -1.30 5.25 -5.24
N LYS A 408 -2.49 4.66 -5.02
CA LYS A 408 -2.67 3.19 -4.99
C LYS A 408 -2.37 2.49 -6.31
N SER A 409 -2.62 3.17 -7.42
CA SER A 409 -2.41 2.60 -8.76
C SER A 409 -0.95 2.71 -9.21
N LEU A 410 -0.25 3.74 -8.75
CA LEU A 410 1.16 4.00 -9.06
C LEU A 410 2.12 3.30 -8.09
N CYS A 411 1.69 3.04 -6.86
CA CYS A 411 2.39 2.26 -5.83
C CYS A 411 1.48 1.09 -5.42
N ASN A 412 1.31 0.13 -6.32
CA ASN A 412 0.43 -1.01 -6.12
C ASN A 412 1.20 -2.16 -5.46
N HIS A 413 0.54 -2.92 -4.58
CA HIS A 413 1.13 -3.88 -3.66
C HIS A 413 0.68 -5.33 -3.96
N ILE A 414 0.47 -5.65 -5.24
CA ILE A 414 -0.04 -6.97 -5.68
C ILE A 414 0.88 -7.67 -6.70
N TYR A 415 2.05 -7.08 -6.96
CA TYR A 415 2.99 -7.49 -8.01
C TYR A 415 4.36 -7.87 -7.41
N ASP A 416 4.31 -8.53 -6.26
CA ASP A 416 5.40 -8.83 -5.34
C ASP A 416 6.53 -9.65 -5.97
N VAL A 417 6.25 -10.47 -6.99
CA VAL A 417 7.25 -11.34 -7.62
C VAL A 417 7.82 -10.76 -8.92
N MET A 418 7.38 -9.57 -9.32
CA MET A 418 7.78 -8.96 -10.59
C MET A 418 9.10 -8.20 -10.51
N GLY A 419 9.49 -7.76 -9.32
CA GLY A 419 10.76 -7.10 -9.05
C GLY A 419 10.88 -5.69 -9.63
N CYS A 420 12.09 -5.14 -9.55
CA CYS A 420 12.34 -3.72 -9.79
C CYS A 420 12.05 -3.25 -11.21
N TYR A 421 12.64 -3.89 -12.22
CA TYR A 421 12.51 -3.43 -13.60
C TYR A 421 11.08 -3.48 -14.13
N TRP A 422 10.23 -4.35 -13.58
CA TRP A 422 8.84 -4.47 -14.02
C TRP A 422 7.93 -3.48 -13.30
N ASN A 423 8.06 -3.37 -11.97
CA ASN A 423 7.21 -2.47 -11.17
C ASN A 423 7.63 -1.00 -11.29
N MET A 424 8.94 -0.73 -11.38
CA MET A 424 9.52 0.61 -11.40
C MET A 424 10.52 0.83 -12.55
N PRO A 425 10.10 0.70 -13.83
CA PRO A 425 10.98 0.94 -14.97
C PRO A 425 11.62 2.34 -14.94
N ALA A 426 12.95 2.40 -14.92
CA ALA A 426 13.75 3.64 -14.90
C ALA A 426 15.23 3.34 -15.24
N ASN A 427 16.12 4.28 -14.96
CA ASN A 427 17.56 4.08 -15.08
C ASN A 427 18.12 3.30 -13.88
N TYR A 428 18.83 2.20 -14.14
CA TYR A 428 19.53 1.37 -13.13
C TYR A 428 21.04 1.30 -13.37
N ASN A 429 21.57 2.12 -14.28
CA ASN A 429 22.96 2.02 -14.71
C ASN A 429 23.94 2.21 -13.54
N SER A 430 24.83 1.24 -13.38
CA SER A 430 25.96 1.36 -12.47
C SER A 430 26.87 2.53 -12.87
N GLY A 431 27.39 3.26 -11.88
CA GLY A 431 28.18 4.47 -12.06
C GLY A 431 27.37 5.75 -12.30
N VAL A 432 26.05 5.64 -12.48
CA VAL A 432 25.18 6.81 -12.65
C VAL A 432 24.60 7.22 -11.29
N PHE A 433 24.82 8.47 -10.92
CA PHE A 433 24.19 9.11 -9.77
C PHE A 433 23.51 10.39 -10.25
N GLU A 434 22.19 10.45 -10.20
CA GLU A 434 21.46 11.57 -10.77
C GLU A 434 20.11 11.83 -10.10
N GLU A 435 19.64 13.07 -10.25
CA GLU A 435 18.31 13.52 -9.86
C GLU A 435 17.61 14.16 -11.05
N CYS A 436 16.42 13.68 -11.39
CA CYS A 436 15.64 14.11 -12.53
C CYS A 436 14.23 14.56 -12.12
N VAL A 437 13.58 15.29 -13.02
CA VAL A 437 12.12 15.44 -13.03
C VAL A 437 11.57 14.52 -14.09
N GLY A 438 10.44 13.86 -13.86
CA GLY A 438 9.87 12.92 -14.82
C GLY A 438 8.35 13.01 -14.92
N ASP A 439 7.84 12.37 -15.96
CA ASP A 439 6.41 12.13 -16.13
C ASP A 439 5.96 10.94 -15.26
N ASP A 440 4.67 10.90 -14.92
CA ASP A 440 4.12 9.75 -14.20
C ASP A 440 4.23 8.47 -15.04
N ALA A 441 4.61 7.38 -14.37
CA ALA A 441 4.49 6.04 -14.91
C ALA A 441 3.05 5.65 -15.24
N GLN A 442 2.93 4.69 -16.16
CA GLN A 442 1.69 3.95 -16.31
C GLN A 442 1.44 3.13 -15.04
N PRO A 443 0.17 3.03 -14.56
CA PRO A 443 -0.16 2.21 -13.42
C PRO A 443 0.31 0.75 -13.59
N MET A 444 0.86 0.18 -12.52
CA MET A 444 1.41 -1.18 -12.56
C MET A 444 0.33 -2.17 -13.01
N GLY A 445 0.67 -2.99 -14.01
CA GLY A 445 -0.21 -4.03 -14.55
C GLY A 445 -1.37 -3.55 -15.42
N VAL A 446 -1.48 -2.26 -15.75
CA VAL A 446 -2.56 -1.72 -16.59
C VAL A 446 -2.09 -1.50 -18.02
N TYR A 447 -2.55 -2.34 -18.94
CA TYR A 447 -2.21 -2.30 -20.37
C TYR A 447 -3.43 -1.87 -21.19
N GLY A 448 -3.48 -0.57 -21.53
CA GLY A 448 -4.61 0.04 -22.22
C GLY A 448 -5.87 -0.01 -21.34
N THR A 449 -6.88 -0.77 -21.76
CA THR A 449 -8.12 -0.97 -20.99
C THR A 449 -8.13 -2.28 -20.19
N SER A 450 -7.02 -3.02 -20.18
CA SER A 450 -6.91 -4.31 -19.50
C SER A 450 -6.00 -4.23 -18.29
N THR A 451 -6.32 -4.98 -17.24
CA THR A 451 -5.46 -5.16 -16.07
C THR A 451 -4.97 -6.60 -16.04
N TRP A 452 -3.66 -6.75 -15.99
CA TRP A 452 -3.00 -8.03 -15.77
C TRP A 452 -2.79 -8.26 -14.28
N TYR A 453 -2.91 -9.51 -13.84
CA TYR A 453 -2.71 -9.91 -12.45
C TYR A 453 -1.59 -10.94 -12.36
N GLN A 454 -0.80 -10.84 -11.29
CA GLN A 454 0.31 -11.74 -11.03
C GLN A 454 -0.10 -13.22 -11.12
N GLY A 455 0.75 -14.04 -11.75
CA GLY A 455 0.51 -15.47 -11.93
C GLY A 455 -0.28 -15.85 -13.20
N VAL A 456 -0.74 -14.88 -13.99
CA VAL A 456 -1.41 -15.12 -15.28
C VAL A 456 -0.40 -15.17 -16.44
N ASN A 457 -0.51 -16.17 -17.31
CA ASN A 457 0.39 -16.40 -18.46
C ASN A 457 -0.30 -16.01 -19.80
N PRO A 458 0.37 -15.28 -20.72
CA PRO A 458 1.72 -14.71 -20.61
C PRO A 458 1.80 -13.54 -19.65
N THR A 459 2.91 -13.50 -18.90
CA THR A 459 3.32 -12.30 -18.19
C THR A 459 3.71 -11.23 -19.22
N PRO A 460 3.09 -10.06 -19.21
CA PRO A 460 3.43 -8.99 -20.15
C PRO A 460 4.80 -8.40 -19.84
N SER A 461 5.43 -7.81 -20.86
CA SER A 461 6.65 -7.02 -20.66
C SER A 461 6.37 -5.83 -19.74
N ALA A 462 7.39 -5.40 -19.00
CA ALA A 462 7.35 -4.17 -18.22
C ALA A 462 6.85 -2.97 -19.05
N HIS A 463 6.20 -2.02 -18.39
CA HIS A 463 5.92 -0.73 -19.01
C HIS A 463 7.24 -0.03 -19.41
N PRO A 464 7.24 0.81 -20.45
CA PRO A 464 8.42 1.63 -20.75
C PRO A 464 8.71 2.57 -19.57
N ALA A 465 9.99 2.85 -19.34
CA ALA A 465 10.41 3.90 -18.42
C ALA A 465 9.79 5.24 -18.84
N PRO A 466 9.19 6.00 -17.91
CA PRO A 466 8.65 7.32 -18.23
C PRO A 466 9.75 8.28 -18.69
N ALA A 467 9.36 9.33 -19.41
CA ALA A 467 10.31 10.36 -19.81
C ALA A 467 10.85 11.08 -18.57
N SER A 468 12.17 11.27 -18.55
CA SER A 468 12.88 12.05 -17.53
C SER A 468 13.57 13.24 -18.20
N SER A 469 13.65 14.35 -17.49
CA SER A 469 14.20 15.63 -17.92
C SER A 469 14.88 16.36 -16.77
N ASN A 470 15.62 17.43 -17.08
CA ASN A 470 16.34 18.24 -16.08
C ASN A 470 17.25 17.43 -15.15
N CYS A 471 17.80 16.33 -15.66
CA CYS A 471 18.66 15.44 -14.89
C CYS A 471 19.95 16.12 -14.49
N LYS A 472 20.26 16.09 -13.21
CA LYS A 472 21.49 16.60 -12.62
C LYS A 472 22.36 15.44 -12.18
N ALA A 473 23.55 15.34 -12.77
CA ALA A 473 24.54 14.39 -12.31
C ALA A 473 25.05 14.79 -10.91
N LEU A 474 25.20 13.79 -10.06
CA LEU A 474 25.77 13.90 -8.73
C LEU A 474 27.11 13.16 -8.68
N PRO A 475 27.99 13.52 -7.73
CA PRO A 475 29.03 12.62 -7.29
C PRO A 475 28.44 11.32 -6.73
N THR A 476 29.31 10.37 -6.38
CA THR A 476 28.89 9.16 -5.66
C THR A 476 28.15 9.52 -4.37
N VAL A 477 27.09 8.78 -4.06
CA VAL A 477 26.34 8.94 -2.80
C VAL A 477 27.08 8.21 -1.68
N SER A 478 27.39 8.93 -0.61
CA SER A 478 28.04 8.41 0.59
C SER A 478 27.34 8.91 1.85
N VAL A 479 27.61 8.26 2.99
CA VAL A 479 27.06 8.69 4.28
C VAL A 479 27.45 10.13 4.56
N SER A 480 26.46 10.96 4.85
CA SER A 480 26.66 12.36 5.24
C SER A 480 25.65 12.76 6.32
N PRO A 481 25.98 13.69 7.23
CA PRO A 481 24.99 14.21 8.17
C PRO A 481 23.84 14.91 7.44
N VAL A 482 22.63 14.85 8.01
CA VAL A 482 21.60 15.85 7.69
C VAL A 482 22.16 17.24 8.00
N LEU A 483 22.10 18.17 7.05
CA LEU A 483 22.67 19.51 7.20
C LEU A 483 21.98 20.28 8.35
N ALA A 484 22.77 20.87 9.24
CA ALA A 484 22.28 21.77 10.29
C ALA A 484 22.51 23.24 9.89
N ARG A 485 21.50 24.12 10.01
CA ARG A 485 21.76 25.57 10.04
C ARG A 485 22.10 26.02 11.46
N ARG A 486 23.05 26.96 11.57
CA ARG A 486 23.26 27.77 12.79
C ARG A 486 22.06 28.71 12.95
N GLY A 487 21.26 28.54 14.01
CA GLY A 487 20.27 29.54 14.40
C GLY A 487 20.96 30.85 14.84
N LYS A 488 20.31 32.00 14.61
CA LYS A 488 20.80 33.34 15.01
C LYS A 488 21.14 33.49 16.51
N ASN A 489 20.72 32.54 17.36
CA ASN A 489 20.93 32.56 18.81
C ASN A 489 21.79 31.40 19.35
N GLY A 490 22.57 30.71 18.51
CA GLY A 490 23.47 29.64 18.97
C GLY A 490 22.77 28.32 19.36
N ASN A 491 21.44 28.25 19.37
CA ASN A 491 20.71 26.98 19.45
C ASN A 491 20.75 26.24 18.12
N ARG A 492 21.20 24.98 18.16
CA ARG A 492 21.15 24.04 17.03
C ARG A 492 19.69 23.72 16.73
N THR A 493 19.20 24.13 15.57
CA THR A 493 17.90 23.73 15.04
C THR A 493 18.12 23.17 13.64
N PHE A 494 17.44 22.05 13.33
CA PHE A 494 17.63 21.31 12.09
C PHE A 494 16.94 22.04 10.94
N ASP A 495 17.66 22.28 9.84
CA ASP A 495 17.05 22.78 8.61
C ASP A 495 16.66 21.59 7.74
N ARG A 496 15.40 21.59 7.33
CA ARG A 496 14.72 20.52 6.59
C ARG A 496 14.36 20.97 5.18
N ASP A 497 14.83 22.14 4.73
CA ASP A 497 14.55 22.69 3.40
C ASP A 497 15.84 22.66 2.56
N PHE A 498 15.81 21.95 1.42
CA PHE A 498 16.99 21.72 0.58
C PHE A 498 17.00 22.64 -0.65
N HIS A 499 18.16 23.21 -0.96
CA HIS A 499 18.53 23.73 -2.28
C HIS A 499 19.86 23.10 -2.69
N VAL A 500 19.85 22.41 -3.83
CA VAL A 500 21.01 21.70 -4.40
C VAL A 500 21.97 22.72 -5.03
N ALA A 501 23.25 22.65 -4.66
CA ALA A 501 24.32 23.39 -5.34
C ALA A 501 24.55 22.83 -6.75
N ALA A 502 24.79 23.71 -7.73
CA ALA A 502 24.92 23.34 -9.14
C ALA A 502 26.05 22.30 -9.38
N GLY A 503 25.68 21.14 -9.92
CA GLY A 503 26.60 20.09 -10.40
C GLY A 503 26.90 20.23 -11.91
N PRO A 504 27.96 19.54 -12.41
CA PRO A 504 28.44 19.68 -13.78
C PRO A 504 27.53 19.00 -14.82
N GLN A 505 27.80 19.34 -16.08
CA GLN A 505 26.95 19.14 -17.27
C GLN A 505 26.46 17.70 -17.52
N ILE A 506 25.24 17.68 -18.06
CA ILE A 506 24.28 16.60 -18.29
C ILE A 506 24.80 15.57 -19.31
N THR A 507 24.61 14.28 -19.06
CA THR A 507 24.72 13.23 -20.09
C THR A 507 23.45 13.21 -20.96
N PRO A 508 23.54 13.26 -22.29
CA PRO A 508 22.37 13.19 -23.16
C PRO A 508 21.69 11.81 -23.08
N PRO A 509 20.38 11.74 -23.39
CA PRO A 509 19.60 10.50 -23.32
C PRO A 509 20.21 9.40 -24.21
N PRO A 510 20.08 8.11 -23.83
CA PRO A 510 20.52 7.01 -24.67
C PRO A 510 19.77 7.05 -26.01
N ALA A 511 20.51 6.96 -27.11
CA ALA A 511 19.94 6.78 -28.43
C ALA A 511 19.20 5.44 -28.46
N MET A 512 17.90 5.48 -28.77
CA MET A 512 17.13 4.28 -29.10
C MET A 512 17.76 3.62 -30.33
N TYR A 513 18.13 2.35 -30.20
CA TYR A 513 18.41 1.45 -31.32
C TYR A 513 17.25 0.49 -31.51
#